data_AF-A0A521KID1-F1
#
_entry.id   AF-A0A521KID1-F1
#
_cell.length_a   1.000
_cell.length_b   1.000
_cell.length_c   1.000
_cell.angle_alpha   90.00
_cell.angle_beta   90.00
_cell.angle_gamma   90.00
#
_symmetry.space_group_name_H-M   'P 1'
#
loop_
_entity.id
_entity.type
_entity.pdbx_description
1 polymer ?
#
loop_
_entity_poly.entity_id
_entity_poly.type
_entity_poly.pdbx_seq_one_letter_code
_entity_poly.pdbx_strand_id
1 'polypeptide(L)'
;MTDAPRLIANDAVTGTIGEQFQRALGGVTPEAVAIATAYLTPDGFLSLKNGLQPAKSVRLLLGERPFLNRRGPGDVLAQPGEPEVLNGPSESIDWYTFLEGGYPWLLLTHEERRQLLQQGESPEKSAFDLSAWERVVALADFLRREGVEVRRFLGPDAGKVEHGEVLDHRSPRARLHAKAYLFEGESEAFASVGSSNLTRSGLDQNVELNVVSRDSTFAAQVHAWFDQKWEQGQDCRQEFIDKLEECVLFGRRYTPWQVFLKSLHAAYGRFLEEGLSDENVGRLALFQQEAVQRVVPLLERHWGAMLCDSVGLGKTYEALAAVNELAKRREGRLRALFVCPAQLEANWSAEKLFEWGIAGETVTMESLPQLVDLDEQDPLARARNENRLRHYQRNFDIVVVDESHNFRNTLTKRYRALMDILTGGKPDKRVLLLTATPINNTIWDLYNQLSLITRGNDGWYAGRGPITDLRSTFRAVEQGEGGPGLLDAMMLSLVRRTRHDIRAREAAGEAVEVGGQPLRFPRHEFPKAVTYSLQNLYGAIYHEVLDVVQNLNFAVYQLESYGVATGAEDSEERVRQRNANFVGIMKTILLKRMESSVVALQS
;
A
#
# COMPACT_ATOMS: atom_id res chain seq x y z
N MET A 1 1.08 -55.02 31.74
CA MET A 1 0.17 -53.89 32.04
C MET A 1 -1.21 -54.34 31.62
N THR A 2 -2.23 -54.24 32.47
CA THR A 2 -3.55 -54.87 32.21
C THR A 2 -4.20 -54.37 30.92
N ASP A 3 -4.70 -55.31 30.10
CA ASP A 3 -5.46 -55.07 28.85
C ASP A 3 -6.85 -54.45 29.09
N ALA A 4 -7.24 -54.31 30.36
CA ALA A 4 -8.48 -53.70 30.79
C ALA A 4 -8.64 -52.28 30.21
N PRO A 5 -9.87 -51.88 29.80
CA PRO A 5 -10.15 -50.53 29.31
C PRO A 5 -9.75 -49.44 30.29
N ARG A 6 -9.20 -48.35 29.78
CA ARG A 6 -8.75 -47.19 30.56
C ARG A 6 -9.29 -45.90 29.96
N LEU A 7 -9.52 -44.91 30.83
CA LEU A 7 -9.88 -43.56 30.42
C LEU A 7 -8.63 -42.74 30.16
N ILE A 8 -8.68 -41.94 29.10
CA ILE A 8 -7.63 -41.01 28.71
C ILE A 8 -8.28 -39.66 28.43
N ALA A 9 -7.62 -38.58 28.86
CA ALA A 9 -8.12 -37.23 28.69
C ALA A 9 -6.97 -36.30 28.28
N ASN A 10 -7.29 -35.16 27.69
CA ASN A 10 -6.30 -34.11 27.49
C ASN A 10 -6.07 -33.37 28.82
N ASP A 11 -5.20 -33.93 29.66
CA ASP A 11 -4.81 -33.33 30.95
C ASP A 11 -3.32 -33.52 31.26
N ALA A 12 -2.83 -32.78 32.26
CA ALA A 12 -1.43 -32.83 32.69
C ALA A 12 -1.01 -34.19 33.28
N VAL A 13 -1.97 -35.09 33.55
CA VAL A 13 -1.75 -36.37 34.25
C VAL A 13 -1.57 -37.51 33.25
N THR A 14 -2.33 -37.50 32.15
CA THR A 14 -2.36 -38.57 31.15
C THR A 14 -1.67 -38.19 29.84
N GLY A 15 -1.34 -36.90 29.64
CA GLY A 15 -0.76 -36.40 28.38
C GLY A 15 -1.83 -36.22 27.31
N THR A 16 -1.49 -35.70 26.13
CA THR A 16 -2.50 -35.48 25.08
C THR A 16 -2.97 -36.80 24.46
N ILE A 17 -4.19 -36.80 23.96
CA ILE A 17 -4.76 -37.94 23.23
C ILE A 17 -3.95 -38.22 21.96
N GLY A 18 -3.44 -37.17 21.31
CA GLY A 18 -2.50 -37.27 20.20
C GLY A 18 -1.24 -38.07 20.57
N GLU A 19 -0.57 -37.71 21.67
CA GLU A 19 0.62 -38.42 22.16
C GLU A 19 0.32 -39.89 22.48
N GLN A 20 -0.83 -40.17 23.08
CA GLN A 20 -1.22 -41.53 23.43
C GLN A 20 -1.52 -42.38 22.20
N PHE A 21 -2.17 -41.82 21.17
CA PHE A 21 -2.37 -42.50 19.90
C PHE A 21 -1.06 -42.73 19.17
N GLN A 22 -0.10 -41.79 19.19
CA GLN A 22 1.23 -42.02 18.64
C GLN A 22 1.96 -43.17 19.35
N ARG A 23 1.90 -43.22 20.70
CA ARG A 23 2.47 -44.33 21.48
C ARG A 23 1.79 -45.66 21.14
N ALA A 24 0.47 -45.65 20.94
CA ALA A 24 -0.26 -46.85 20.51
C ALA A 24 0.16 -47.30 19.10
N LEU A 25 0.25 -46.39 18.14
CA LEU A 25 0.71 -46.67 16.78
C LEU A 25 2.14 -47.21 16.75
N GLY A 26 3.05 -46.64 17.55
CA GLY A 26 4.43 -47.12 17.66
C GLY A 26 4.57 -48.45 18.41
N GLY A 27 3.64 -48.76 19.33
CA GLY A 27 3.64 -50.03 20.07
C GLY A 27 3.03 -51.19 19.31
N VAL A 28 1.92 -50.95 18.59
CA VAL A 28 1.20 -51.96 17.80
C VAL A 28 1.87 -52.20 16.46
N THR A 29 2.49 -51.16 15.87
CA THR A 29 3.00 -51.19 14.48
C THR A 29 1.97 -51.76 13.51
N PRO A 30 0.81 -51.10 13.38
CA PRO A 30 -0.37 -51.71 12.77
C PRO A 30 -0.15 -52.04 11.29
N GLU A 31 -0.62 -53.22 10.88
CA GLU A 31 -0.77 -53.56 9.47
C GLU A 31 -2.02 -52.91 8.88
N ALA A 32 -3.09 -52.80 9.69
CA ALA A 32 -4.37 -52.22 9.32
C ALA A 32 -4.80 -51.13 10.32
N VAL A 33 -5.35 -50.03 9.81
CA VAL A 33 -5.89 -48.93 10.60
C VAL A 33 -7.29 -48.58 10.12
N ALA A 34 -8.24 -48.45 11.03
CA ALA A 34 -9.59 -47.97 10.76
C ALA A 34 -9.91 -46.77 11.66
N ILE A 35 -10.30 -45.65 11.06
CA ILE A 35 -10.64 -44.42 11.76
C ILE A 35 -12.00 -43.94 11.30
N ALA A 36 -12.95 -43.82 12.23
CA ALA A 36 -14.21 -43.13 12.01
C ALA A 36 -14.16 -41.80 12.75
N THR A 37 -14.37 -40.69 12.04
CA THR A 37 -14.31 -39.36 12.64
C THR A 37 -15.33 -38.43 12.04
N ALA A 38 -15.90 -37.55 12.87
CA ALA A 38 -16.89 -36.59 12.39
C ALA A 38 -16.26 -35.39 11.69
N TYR A 39 -15.08 -34.97 12.17
CA TYR A 39 -14.32 -33.84 11.68
C TYR A 39 -12.86 -34.23 11.50
N LEU A 40 -12.23 -33.73 10.45
CA LEU A 40 -10.82 -33.95 10.15
C LEU A 40 -10.18 -32.61 9.80
N THR A 41 -8.96 -32.33 10.29
CA THR A 41 -8.13 -31.22 9.78
C THR A 41 -6.74 -31.73 9.38
N PRO A 42 -6.01 -31.03 8.48
CA PRO A 42 -4.67 -31.44 8.07
C PRO A 42 -3.70 -31.48 9.26
N ASP A 43 -3.81 -30.53 10.19
CA ASP A 43 -3.04 -30.52 11.43
C ASP A 43 -3.35 -31.74 12.32
N GLY A 44 -4.63 -32.11 12.49
CA GLY A 44 -5.00 -33.30 13.24
C GLY A 44 -4.47 -34.59 12.61
N PHE A 45 -4.52 -34.69 11.28
CA PHE A 45 -3.90 -35.79 10.54
C PHE A 45 -2.38 -35.84 10.76
N LEU A 46 -1.69 -34.70 10.67
CA LEU A 46 -0.24 -34.62 10.83
C LEU A 46 0.23 -35.07 12.21
N SER A 47 -0.56 -34.80 13.26
CA SER A 47 -0.29 -35.32 14.60
C SER A 47 -0.21 -36.85 14.63
N LEU A 48 -0.83 -37.58 13.69
CA LEU A 48 -0.77 -39.05 13.65
C LEU A 48 -0.02 -39.61 12.43
N LYS A 49 0.34 -38.78 11.45
CA LYS A 49 0.91 -39.18 10.14
C LYS A 49 2.03 -40.21 10.25
N ASN A 50 3.02 -39.97 11.12
CA ASN A 50 4.19 -40.85 11.24
C ASN A 50 3.81 -42.27 11.70
N GLY A 51 2.79 -42.43 12.53
CA GLY A 51 2.30 -43.74 12.97
C GLY A 51 1.37 -44.41 11.96
N LEU A 52 0.71 -43.64 11.10
CA LEU A 52 -0.13 -44.15 10.00
C LEU A 52 0.70 -44.56 8.77
N GLN A 53 1.91 -44.01 8.62
CA GLN A 53 2.78 -44.27 7.47
C GLN A 53 3.19 -45.74 7.29
N PRO A 54 3.51 -46.51 8.35
CA PRO A 54 3.86 -47.93 8.19
C PRO A 54 2.68 -48.85 7.83
N ALA A 55 1.44 -48.43 8.07
CA ALA A 55 0.27 -49.28 7.86
C ALA A 55 0.04 -49.62 6.37
N LYS A 56 -0.21 -50.89 6.08
CA LYS A 56 -0.49 -51.41 4.73
C LYS A 56 -1.90 -51.06 4.26
N SER A 57 -2.86 -51.02 5.18
CA SER A 57 -4.26 -50.67 4.91
C SER A 57 -4.76 -49.60 5.87
N VAL A 58 -5.38 -48.57 5.35
CA VAL A 58 -5.98 -47.47 6.13
C VAL A 58 -7.37 -47.17 5.60
N ARG A 59 -8.38 -47.34 6.46
CA ARG A 59 -9.79 -47.03 6.17
C ARG A 59 -10.23 -45.80 6.95
N LEU A 60 -10.54 -44.72 6.24
CA LEU A 60 -11.04 -43.47 6.82
C LEU A 60 -12.53 -43.30 6.54
N LEU A 61 -13.36 -43.31 7.59
CA LEU A 61 -14.80 -43.08 7.49
C LEU A 61 -15.15 -41.68 8.00
N LEU A 62 -15.57 -40.81 7.08
CA LEU A 62 -15.88 -39.40 7.35
C LEU A 62 -17.36 -39.19 7.70
N GLY A 63 -17.60 -38.47 8.80
CA GLY A 63 -18.93 -38.09 9.30
C GLY A 63 -19.49 -36.80 8.70
N GLU A 64 -20.64 -36.33 9.24
CA GLU A 64 -21.59 -35.45 8.53
C GLU A 64 -20.99 -34.17 7.93
N ARG A 65 -20.00 -33.59 8.59
CA ARG A 65 -19.37 -32.33 8.21
C ARG A 65 -17.87 -32.45 8.43
N PRO A 66 -17.11 -33.05 7.50
CA PRO A 66 -15.67 -33.19 7.71
C PRO A 66 -14.97 -31.82 7.84
N PHE A 67 -15.63 -30.75 7.39
CA PHE A 67 -15.16 -29.37 7.38
C PHE A 67 -16.09 -28.46 8.23
N LEU A 68 -15.51 -27.60 9.07
CA LEU A 68 -16.24 -26.68 9.97
C LEU A 68 -16.72 -25.42 9.21
N ASN A 69 -18.05 -25.21 9.15
CA ASN A 69 -18.76 -23.97 8.73
C ASN A 69 -18.43 -23.35 7.35
N ARG A 70 -19.07 -22.19 7.02
CA ARG A 70 -20.05 -22.05 5.93
C ARG A 70 -19.73 -21.08 4.78
N ARG A 71 -18.50 -20.62 4.56
CA ARG A 71 -18.17 -19.76 3.40
C ARG A 71 -16.76 -19.99 2.84
N GLY A 72 -16.66 -20.16 1.53
CA GLY A 72 -15.42 -20.24 0.76
C GLY A 72 -15.27 -19.11 -0.26
N PRO A 73 -14.06 -18.86 -0.79
CA PRO A 73 -13.80 -17.86 -1.82
C PRO A 73 -14.22 -18.40 -3.19
N GLY A 74 -15.09 -17.67 -3.89
CA GLY A 74 -15.64 -18.10 -5.20
C GLY A 74 -16.99 -17.49 -5.54
N ASP A 75 -17.66 -16.82 -4.60
CA ASP A 75 -18.88 -16.08 -4.90
C ASP A 75 -18.59 -14.98 -5.94
N VAL A 76 -19.39 -15.00 -7.00
CA VAL A 76 -19.28 -14.08 -8.14
C VAL A 76 -19.45 -12.65 -7.63
N LEU A 77 -18.44 -11.79 -7.86
CA LEU A 77 -18.61 -10.35 -7.74
C LEU A 77 -19.80 -9.96 -8.60
N ALA A 78 -20.82 -9.36 -8.00
CA ALA A 78 -22.06 -8.95 -8.64
C ALA A 78 -21.81 -8.38 -10.05
N GLN A 79 -22.64 -8.78 -11.02
CA GLN A 79 -22.62 -8.14 -12.32
C GLN A 79 -23.05 -6.67 -12.16
N PRO A 80 -22.57 -5.76 -13.02
CA PRO A 80 -22.84 -4.33 -12.89
C PRO A 80 -24.36 -4.06 -12.94
N GLY A 81 -24.95 -3.55 -11.85
CA GLY A 81 -26.33 -3.04 -11.83
C GLY A 81 -27.26 -3.61 -10.76
N GLU A 82 -26.87 -4.61 -9.96
CA GLU A 82 -27.69 -5.10 -8.85
C GLU A 82 -27.39 -4.36 -7.54
N PRO A 83 -28.40 -4.04 -6.72
CA PRO A 83 -28.20 -3.40 -5.42
C PRO A 83 -27.39 -4.32 -4.50
N GLU A 84 -26.36 -3.77 -3.84
CA GLU A 84 -25.58 -4.45 -2.79
C GLU A 84 -26.50 -4.92 -1.67
N VAL A 85 -27.04 -6.11 -1.82
CA VAL A 85 -27.67 -6.88 -0.75
C VAL A 85 -26.77 -8.09 -0.57
N LEU A 86 -25.97 -8.06 0.51
CA LEU A 86 -25.06 -9.12 0.98
C LEU A 86 -25.81 -10.41 1.40
N ASN A 87 -26.66 -10.95 0.54
CA ASN A 87 -27.29 -12.24 0.74
C ASN A 87 -26.73 -13.23 -0.29
N GLY A 88 -25.49 -13.67 -0.05
CA GLY A 88 -24.89 -14.79 -0.78
C GLY A 88 -25.60 -16.12 -0.46
N PRO A 89 -25.70 -17.05 -1.43
CA PRO A 89 -26.38 -18.32 -1.26
C PRO A 89 -25.63 -19.26 -0.29
N SER A 90 -26.41 -20.15 0.31
CA SER A 90 -25.96 -21.09 1.33
C SER A 90 -25.23 -22.29 0.73
N GLU A 91 -23.93 -22.41 1.02
CA GLU A 91 -23.14 -23.64 1.32
C GLU A 91 -21.77 -23.68 0.60
N SER A 92 -20.71 -23.42 1.35
CA SER A 92 -19.30 -23.66 0.97
C SER A 92 -18.45 -23.99 2.20
N ILE A 93 -17.35 -24.72 1.98
CA ILE A 93 -16.35 -25.11 2.99
C ILE A 93 -15.55 -23.88 3.43
N ASP A 94 -15.56 -23.55 4.72
CA ASP A 94 -14.67 -22.54 5.31
C ASP A 94 -13.26 -23.13 5.54
N TRP A 95 -12.42 -22.98 4.52
CA TRP A 95 -11.03 -23.43 4.52
C TRP A 95 -10.17 -22.78 5.61
N TYR A 96 -10.53 -21.60 6.12
CA TYR A 96 -9.76 -20.92 7.17
C TYR A 96 -9.96 -21.60 8.52
N THR A 97 -11.22 -21.91 8.85
CA THR A 97 -11.56 -22.68 10.04
C THR A 97 -11.01 -24.11 9.96
N PHE A 98 -10.96 -24.70 8.76
CA PHE A 98 -10.35 -26.03 8.53
C PHE A 98 -8.83 -26.08 8.77
N LEU A 99 -8.12 -24.96 8.59
CA LEU A 99 -6.67 -24.85 8.78
C LEU A 99 -6.26 -24.30 10.16
N GLU A 100 -7.23 -24.11 11.07
CA GLU A 100 -7.10 -23.47 12.40
C GLU A 100 -6.40 -22.08 12.39
N GLY A 101 -6.33 -21.41 11.24
CA GLY A 101 -5.64 -20.12 11.06
C GLY A 101 -6.60 -18.92 10.96
N GLY A 102 -6.18 -17.76 11.46
CA GLY A 102 -6.89 -16.49 11.24
C GLY A 102 -6.86 -16.04 9.77
N TYR A 103 -7.81 -15.20 9.36
CA TYR A 103 -7.90 -14.69 7.98
C TYR A 103 -6.61 -13.94 7.58
N PRO A 104 -5.97 -14.29 6.45
CA PRO A 104 -4.79 -13.57 5.96
C PRO A 104 -5.09 -12.09 5.76
N TRP A 105 -4.19 -11.23 6.20
CA TRP A 105 -4.33 -9.77 6.12
C TRP A 105 -4.75 -9.27 4.72
N LEU A 106 -4.20 -9.89 3.68
CA LEU A 106 -4.43 -9.54 2.27
C LEU A 106 -5.89 -9.76 1.81
N LEU A 107 -6.65 -10.59 2.52
CA LEU A 107 -8.01 -11.01 2.14
C LEU A 107 -9.10 -10.31 2.97
N LEU A 108 -8.71 -9.58 4.01
CA LEU A 108 -9.61 -8.75 4.79
C LEU A 108 -10.03 -7.49 4.03
N THR A 109 -11.27 -7.07 4.21
CA THR A 109 -11.78 -5.77 3.76
C THR A 109 -11.10 -4.62 4.50
N HIS A 110 -11.23 -3.39 3.96
CA HIS A 110 -10.69 -2.20 4.64
C HIS A 110 -11.27 -2.01 6.04
N GLU A 111 -12.55 -2.32 6.23
CA GLU A 111 -13.26 -2.15 7.50
C GLU A 111 -12.82 -3.20 8.54
N GLU A 112 -12.63 -4.46 8.14
CA GLU A 112 -12.12 -5.53 9.00
C GLU A 112 -10.67 -5.27 9.42
N ARG A 113 -9.79 -4.85 8.50
CA ARG A 113 -8.41 -4.45 8.82
C ARG A 113 -8.39 -3.31 9.83
N ARG A 114 -9.30 -2.35 9.68
CA ARG A 114 -9.43 -1.21 10.58
C ARG A 114 -9.88 -1.65 11.97
N GLN A 115 -10.85 -2.57 12.07
CA GLN A 115 -11.27 -3.13 13.36
C GLN A 115 -10.15 -3.90 14.06
N LEU A 116 -9.40 -4.75 13.33
CA LEU A 116 -8.27 -5.49 13.91
C LEU A 116 -7.15 -4.57 14.43
N LEU A 117 -6.82 -3.53 13.67
CA LEU A 117 -5.85 -2.53 14.13
C LEU A 117 -6.34 -1.74 15.34
N GLN A 118 -7.65 -1.46 15.42
CA GLN A 118 -8.26 -0.81 16.59
C GLN A 118 -8.24 -1.71 17.83
N GLN A 119 -8.27 -3.02 17.65
CA GLN A 119 -8.14 -4.01 18.72
C GLN A 119 -6.68 -4.27 19.14
N GLY A 120 -5.71 -3.63 18.48
CA GLY A 120 -4.29 -3.75 18.80
C GLY A 120 -3.64 -5.05 18.30
N GLU A 121 -4.28 -5.76 17.36
CA GLU A 121 -3.69 -6.95 16.76
C GLU A 121 -2.65 -6.59 15.68
N SER A 122 -1.47 -7.21 15.76
CA SER A 122 -0.39 -6.99 14.78
C SER A 122 -0.69 -7.71 13.46
N PRO A 123 -0.51 -7.05 12.29
CA PRO A 123 -0.63 -7.67 10.97
C PRO A 123 0.24 -8.92 10.78
N GLU A 124 1.34 -9.02 11.54
CA GLU A 124 2.26 -10.17 11.47
C GLU A 124 1.60 -11.48 11.93
N LYS A 125 0.59 -11.44 12.80
CA LYS A 125 -0.13 -12.64 13.25
C LYS A 125 -1.04 -13.26 12.18
N SER A 126 -1.29 -12.54 11.08
CA SER A 126 -2.15 -12.95 9.95
C SER A 126 -1.40 -12.87 8.61
N ALA A 127 -0.09 -13.07 8.64
CA ALA A 127 0.72 -13.20 7.43
C ALA A 127 0.33 -14.45 6.64
N PHE A 128 0.54 -14.41 5.32
CA PHE A 128 0.36 -15.58 4.45
C PHE A 128 1.36 -16.68 4.86
N ASP A 129 0.85 -17.78 5.42
CA ASP A 129 1.65 -18.89 5.94
C ASP A 129 1.66 -20.05 4.94
N LEU A 130 2.82 -20.26 4.28
CA LEU A 130 3.04 -21.36 3.36
C LEU A 130 3.00 -22.74 4.04
N SER A 131 3.23 -22.81 5.35
CA SER A 131 3.21 -24.09 6.06
C SER A 131 1.82 -24.71 6.05
N ALA A 132 0.74 -23.91 6.00
CA ALA A 132 -0.63 -24.41 5.87
C ALA A 132 -0.83 -25.20 4.57
N TRP A 133 -0.21 -24.75 3.48
CA TRP A 133 -0.22 -25.49 2.21
C TRP A 133 0.54 -26.80 2.30
N GLU A 134 1.73 -26.80 2.91
CA GLU A 134 2.53 -28.02 3.10
C GLU A 134 1.75 -29.08 3.88
N ARG A 135 0.91 -28.65 4.85
CA ARG A 135 0.04 -29.56 5.60
C ARG A 135 -1.06 -30.18 4.74
N VAL A 136 -1.70 -29.39 3.88
CA VAL A 136 -2.72 -29.89 2.94
C VAL A 136 -2.10 -30.87 1.93
N VAL A 137 -0.95 -30.53 1.36
CA VAL A 137 -0.22 -31.40 0.43
C VAL A 137 0.15 -32.72 1.10
N ALA A 138 0.66 -32.68 2.34
CA ALA A 138 1.00 -33.89 3.09
C ALA A 138 -0.20 -34.81 3.34
N LEU A 139 -1.41 -34.25 3.54
CA LEU A 139 -2.64 -35.03 3.65
C LEU A 139 -3.04 -35.61 2.28
N ALA A 140 -3.08 -34.79 1.22
CA ALA A 140 -3.43 -35.24 -0.13
C ALA A 140 -2.51 -36.38 -0.62
N ASP A 141 -1.20 -36.25 -0.40
CA ASP A 141 -0.21 -37.27 -0.75
C ASP A 141 -0.40 -38.57 0.03
N PHE A 142 -0.79 -38.47 1.31
CA PHE A 142 -1.12 -39.66 2.09
C PHE A 142 -2.39 -40.35 1.55
N LEU A 143 -3.43 -39.59 1.22
CA LEU A 143 -4.67 -40.14 0.67
C LEU A 143 -4.48 -40.84 -0.68
N ARG A 144 -3.47 -40.45 -1.46
CA ARG A 144 -3.12 -41.10 -2.74
C ARG A 144 -2.43 -42.44 -2.59
N ARG A 145 -1.89 -42.74 -1.42
CA ARG A 145 -1.12 -43.96 -1.21
C ARG A 145 -1.97 -45.20 -1.46
N GLU A 146 -1.37 -46.22 -2.05
CA GLU A 146 -1.98 -47.54 -2.17
C GLU A 146 -2.35 -48.08 -0.78
N GLY A 147 -3.53 -48.71 -0.67
CA GLY A 147 -4.07 -49.19 0.60
C GLY A 147 -4.80 -48.14 1.45
N VAL A 148 -4.90 -46.88 1.01
CA VAL A 148 -5.74 -45.86 1.68
C VAL A 148 -7.09 -45.75 0.98
N GLU A 149 -8.15 -46.00 1.76
CA GLU A 149 -9.55 -45.89 1.34
C GLU A 149 -10.26 -44.83 2.18
N VAL A 150 -11.09 -44.01 1.53
CA VAL A 150 -11.85 -42.96 2.20
C VAL A 150 -13.31 -43.04 1.79
N ARG A 151 -14.17 -43.28 2.77
CA ARG A 151 -15.62 -43.27 2.56
C ARG A 151 -16.28 -42.17 3.37
N ARG A 152 -17.31 -41.57 2.78
CA ARG A 152 -18.22 -40.67 3.47
C ARG A 152 -19.43 -41.48 3.95
N PHE A 153 -19.74 -41.40 5.25
CA PHE A 153 -20.94 -42.04 5.77
C PHE A 153 -22.20 -41.32 5.27
N LEU A 154 -23.06 -42.07 4.57
CA LEU A 154 -24.33 -41.62 4.03
C LEU A 154 -25.53 -42.43 4.54
N GLY A 155 -25.27 -43.53 5.28
CA GLY A 155 -26.34 -44.35 5.83
C GLY A 155 -27.17 -44.99 4.71
N PRO A 156 -28.52 -44.88 4.75
CA PRO A 156 -29.41 -45.41 3.71
C PRO A 156 -29.20 -44.82 2.31
N ASP A 157 -28.48 -43.70 2.21
CA ASP A 157 -28.24 -42.99 0.95
C ASP A 157 -26.93 -43.41 0.28
N ALA A 158 -26.15 -44.31 0.92
CA ALA A 158 -24.94 -44.86 0.34
C ALA A 158 -25.22 -45.58 -0.99
N GLY A 159 -24.41 -45.27 -2.02
CA GLY A 159 -24.55 -45.81 -3.37
C GLY A 159 -25.64 -45.13 -4.22
N LYS A 160 -26.37 -44.15 -3.69
CA LYS A 160 -27.40 -43.38 -4.41
C LYS A 160 -26.96 -41.96 -4.79
N VAL A 161 -25.83 -41.52 -4.26
CA VAL A 161 -25.27 -40.19 -4.55
C VAL A 161 -24.35 -40.30 -5.76
N GLU A 162 -24.42 -39.33 -6.67
CA GLU A 162 -23.54 -39.32 -7.84
C GLU A 162 -22.08 -39.10 -7.43
N HIS A 163 -21.15 -39.64 -8.23
CA HIS A 163 -19.73 -39.44 -8.00
C HIS A 163 -19.37 -37.96 -8.18
N GLY A 164 -18.60 -37.38 -7.25
CA GLY A 164 -18.29 -35.96 -7.24
C GLY A 164 -19.24 -35.10 -6.39
N GLU A 165 -20.36 -35.67 -5.92
CA GLU A 165 -21.30 -35.00 -5.02
C GLU A 165 -21.32 -35.63 -3.61
N VAL A 166 -20.45 -36.60 -3.32
CA VAL A 166 -20.51 -37.42 -2.11
C VAL A 166 -20.21 -36.60 -0.85
N LEU A 167 -19.28 -35.65 -0.94
CA LEU A 167 -18.95 -34.72 0.15
C LEU A 167 -19.90 -33.51 0.18
N ASP A 168 -20.56 -33.20 -0.94
CA ASP A 168 -21.51 -32.09 -1.07
C ASP A 168 -22.97 -32.49 -0.80
N HIS A 169 -23.24 -33.78 -0.62
CA HIS A 169 -24.58 -34.30 -0.39
C HIS A 169 -25.24 -33.68 0.85
N ARG A 170 -26.24 -32.84 0.62
CA ARG A 170 -26.94 -32.08 1.67
C ARG A 170 -27.61 -33.01 2.68
N SER A 171 -27.14 -32.95 3.93
CA SER A 171 -27.76 -33.57 5.13
C SER A 171 -28.19 -35.03 4.90
N PRO A 172 -27.25 -36.00 4.89
CA PRO A 172 -27.59 -37.42 4.80
C PRO A 172 -28.64 -37.77 5.86
N ARG A 173 -29.58 -38.67 5.53
CA ARG A 173 -30.68 -39.02 6.45
C ARG A 173 -30.20 -39.58 7.78
N ALA A 174 -28.98 -40.11 7.82
CA ALA A 174 -28.31 -40.56 9.03
C ALA A 174 -26.98 -39.82 9.23
N ARG A 175 -26.70 -39.43 10.47
CA ARG A 175 -25.51 -38.67 10.84
C ARG A 175 -24.50 -39.56 11.56
N LEU A 176 -23.25 -39.54 11.11
CA LEU A 176 -22.13 -40.13 11.84
C LEU A 176 -21.40 -39.03 12.60
N HIS A 177 -21.51 -39.05 13.92
CA HIS A 177 -20.74 -38.19 14.82
C HIS A 177 -19.78 -39.00 15.72
N ALA A 178 -19.58 -40.28 15.41
CA ALA A 178 -18.68 -41.14 16.15
C ALA A 178 -17.22 -40.71 15.98
N LYS A 179 -16.40 -40.99 17.00
CA LYS A 179 -14.95 -40.89 16.95
C LYS A 179 -14.39 -42.20 17.47
N ALA A 180 -13.89 -43.02 16.55
CA ALA A 180 -13.37 -44.33 16.84
C ALA A 180 -12.05 -44.53 16.08
N TYR A 181 -11.06 -45.08 16.77
CA TYR A 181 -9.73 -45.36 16.23
C TYR A 181 -9.40 -46.81 16.54
N LEU A 182 -9.03 -47.56 15.52
CA LEU A 182 -8.65 -48.96 15.61
C LEU A 182 -7.34 -49.18 14.89
N PHE A 183 -6.35 -49.73 15.61
CA PHE A 183 -5.02 -50.04 15.10
C PHE A 183 -4.78 -51.53 15.32
N GLU A 184 -4.54 -52.28 14.24
CA GLU A 184 -4.42 -53.75 14.27
C GLU A 184 -3.08 -54.16 13.68
N GLY A 185 -2.25 -54.82 14.49
CA GLY A 185 -1.02 -55.49 14.08
C GLY A 185 -1.22 -57.01 14.01
N GLU A 186 -0.13 -57.75 13.77
CA GLU A 186 -0.19 -59.22 13.64
C GLU A 186 -0.67 -59.94 14.90
N SER A 187 -0.42 -59.38 16.09
CA SER A 187 -0.71 -60.03 17.38
C SER A 187 -1.31 -59.11 18.44
N GLU A 188 -1.35 -57.79 18.17
CA GLU A 188 -1.86 -56.80 19.10
C GLU A 188 -2.90 -55.91 18.39
N ALA A 189 -3.90 -55.47 19.14
CA ALA A 189 -4.86 -54.48 18.68
C ALA A 189 -4.97 -53.36 19.71
N PHE A 190 -5.27 -52.16 19.23
CA PHE A 190 -5.60 -51.02 20.06
C PHE A 190 -6.88 -50.39 19.53
N ALA A 191 -7.85 -50.19 20.40
CA ALA A 191 -9.09 -49.51 20.07
C ALA A 191 -9.36 -48.35 21.02
N SER A 192 -9.89 -47.27 20.47
CA SER A 192 -10.27 -46.06 21.18
C SER A 192 -11.63 -45.57 20.71
N VAL A 193 -12.50 -45.20 21.64
CA VAL A 193 -13.80 -44.57 21.37
C VAL A 193 -14.02 -43.42 22.34
N GLY A 194 -14.47 -42.26 21.85
CA GLY A 194 -14.80 -41.14 22.72
C GLY A 194 -15.18 -39.86 21.97
N SER A 195 -14.69 -38.72 22.45
CA SER A 195 -15.09 -37.39 21.98
C SER A 195 -14.09 -36.73 21.02
N SER A 196 -12.83 -37.19 20.95
CA SER A 196 -11.77 -36.59 20.13
C SER A 196 -11.90 -36.80 18.63
N ASN A 197 -12.16 -35.74 17.87
CA ASN A 197 -12.05 -35.76 16.41
C ASN A 197 -10.58 -35.76 15.93
N LEU A 198 -10.37 -36.02 14.64
CA LEU A 198 -9.04 -36.00 14.02
C LEU A 198 -8.65 -34.57 13.65
N THR A 199 -8.61 -33.72 14.67
CA THR A 199 -8.37 -32.29 14.59
C THR A 199 -7.34 -31.92 15.64
N ARG A 200 -6.47 -30.94 15.41
CA ARG A 200 -5.46 -30.53 16.39
C ARG A 200 -6.08 -30.14 17.73
N SER A 201 -7.13 -29.32 17.70
CA SER A 201 -7.93 -29.01 18.88
C SER A 201 -8.44 -30.26 19.60
N GLY A 202 -9.08 -31.20 18.90
CA GLY A 202 -9.59 -32.46 19.48
C GLY A 202 -8.52 -33.47 19.96
N LEU A 203 -7.28 -33.39 19.48
CA LEU A 203 -6.19 -34.30 19.90
C LEU A 203 -5.32 -33.70 21.01
N ASP A 204 -5.12 -32.38 21.01
CA ASP A 204 -4.07 -31.75 21.82
C ASP A 204 -4.52 -30.56 22.69
N GLN A 205 -5.69 -29.94 22.44
CA GLN A 205 -6.08 -28.70 23.14
C GLN A 205 -7.37 -28.83 23.96
N ASN A 206 -8.44 -29.33 23.36
CA ASN A 206 -9.75 -29.42 23.99
C ASN A 206 -9.72 -30.42 25.13
N VAL A 207 -10.51 -30.18 26.18
CA VAL A 207 -10.74 -31.18 27.23
C VAL A 207 -11.65 -32.27 26.66
N GLU A 208 -11.03 -33.36 26.23
CA GLU A 208 -11.68 -34.51 25.59
C GLU A 208 -11.53 -35.75 26.48
N LEU A 209 -12.40 -36.74 26.28
CA LEU A 209 -12.39 -37.99 27.05
C LEU A 209 -12.60 -39.19 26.13
N ASN A 210 -11.64 -40.12 26.14
CA ASN A 210 -11.73 -41.36 25.38
C ASN A 210 -11.55 -42.59 26.28
N VAL A 211 -12.22 -43.68 25.92
CA VAL A 211 -11.95 -45.02 26.45
C VAL A 211 -11.00 -45.70 25.48
N VAL A 212 -9.87 -46.19 25.97
CA VAL A 212 -8.90 -46.98 25.19
C VAL A 212 -8.69 -48.35 25.77
N SER A 213 -8.44 -49.34 24.92
CA SER A 213 -8.13 -50.70 25.36
C SER A 213 -7.26 -51.43 24.33
N ARG A 214 -6.47 -52.38 24.83
CA ARG A 214 -5.75 -53.39 24.02
C ARG A 214 -6.43 -54.76 24.06
N ASP A 215 -7.55 -54.87 24.77
CA ASP A 215 -8.33 -56.10 24.83
C ASP A 215 -8.89 -56.47 23.46
N SER A 216 -8.62 -57.70 23.03
CA SER A 216 -9.03 -58.19 21.72
C SER A 216 -10.54 -58.27 21.56
N THR A 217 -11.29 -58.50 22.65
CA THR A 217 -12.76 -58.53 22.62
C THR A 217 -13.32 -57.13 22.38
N PHE A 218 -12.79 -56.11 23.06
CA PHE A 218 -13.17 -54.72 22.84
C PHE A 218 -12.79 -54.26 21.43
N ALA A 219 -11.58 -54.57 20.96
CA ALA A 219 -11.15 -54.25 19.60
C ALA A 219 -12.06 -54.90 18.55
N ALA A 220 -12.43 -56.17 18.71
CA ALA A 220 -13.35 -56.87 17.80
C ALA A 220 -14.75 -56.23 17.76
N GLN A 221 -15.25 -55.72 18.89
CA GLN A 221 -16.53 -55.00 18.93
C GLN A 221 -16.45 -53.68 18.16
N VAL A 222 -15.37 -52.93 18.33
CA VAL A 222 -15.15 -51.67 17.59
C VAL A 222 -14.96 -51.94 16.10
N HIS A 223 -14.22 -52.99 15.72
CA HIS A 223 -14.05 -53.42 14.34
C HIS A 223 -15.41 -53.79 13.70
N ALA A 224 -16.20 -54.64 14.35
CA ALA A 224 -17.52 -55.04 13.85
C ALA A 224 -18.47 -53.85 13.67
N TRP A 225 -18.45 -52.90 14.61
CA TRP A 225 -19.20 -51.64 14.47
C TRP A 225 -18.69 -50.82 13.28
N PHE A 226 -17.36 -50.69 13.13
CA PHE A 226 -16.76 -49.92 12.05
C PHE A 226 -17.14 -50.49 10.69
N ASP A 227 -16.99 -51.80 10.47
CA ASP A 227 -17.35 -52.47 9.23
C ASP A 227 -18.83 -52.27 8.88
N GLN A 228 -19.73 -52.36 9.87
CA GLN A 228 -21.14 -52.10 9.65
C GLN A 228 -21.39 -50.66 9.14
N LYS A 229 -20.64 -49.68 9.65
CA LYS A 229 -20.75 -48.27 9.20
C LYS A 229 -20.00 -48.02 7.89
N TRP A 230 -18.95 -48.79 7.61
CA TRP A 230 -18.17 -48.73 6.39
C TRP A 230 -19.00 -49.12 5.15
N GLU A 231 -19.84 -50.15 5.28
CA GLU A 231 -20.79 -50.56 4.24
C GLU A 231 -21.90 -49.52 3.98
N GLN A 232 -22.13 -48.63 4.95
CA GLN A 232 -23.04 -47.48 4.83
C GLN A 232 -22.30 -46.20 4.38
N GLY A 233 -21.05 -46.36 3.96
CA GLY A 233 -20.25 -45.29 3.37
C GLY A 233 -20.14 -45.44 1.86
N GLN A 234 -19.91 -44.32 1.19
CA GLN A 234 -19.61 -44.27 -0.24
C GLN A 234 -18.20 -43.72 -0.47
N ASP A 235 -17.48 -44.26 -1.45
CA ASP A 235 -16.13 -43.78 -1.79
C ASP A 235 -16.16 -42.29 -2.15
N CYS A 236 -15.22 -41.55 -1.57
CA CYS A 236 -15.04 -40.12 -1.78
C CYS A 236 -13.57 -39.74 -1.83
N ARG A 237 -12.66 -40.71 -1.99
CA ARG A 237 -11.21 -40.45 -1.91
C ARG A 237 -10.74 -39.43 -2.93
N GLN A 238 -11.10 -39.64 -4.20
CA GLN A 238 -10.67 -38.74 -5.27
C GLN A 238 -11.33 -37.37 -5.13
N GLU A 239 -12.64 -37.33 -4.88
CA GLU A 239 -13.38 -36.09 -4.60
C GLU A 239 -12.79 -35.29 -3.43
N PHE A 240 -12.32 -35.99 -2.38
CA PHE A 240 -11.67 -35.35 -1.24
C PHE A 240 -10.33 -34.74 -1.63
N ILE A 241 -9.50 -35.46 -2.39
CA ILE A 241 -8.22 -34.96 -2.91
C ILE A 241 -8.48 -33.74 -3.80
N ASP A 242 -9.43 -33.84 -4.74
CA ASP A 242 -9.75 -32.77 -5.68
C ASP A 242 -10.20 -31.51 -4.91
N LYS A 243 -11.03 -31.65 -3.87
CA LYS A 243 -11.41 -30.50 -3.02
C LYS A 243 -10.24 -29.90 -2.24
N LEU A 244 -9.32 -30.72 -1.72
CA LEU A 244 -8.09 -30.23 -1.07
C LEU A 244 -7.22 -29.45 -2.05
N GLU A 245 -7.13 -29.90 -3.30
CA GLU A 245 -6.31 -29.29 -4.33
C GLU A 245 -6.96 -28.09 -4.99
N GLU A 246 -8.26 -28.10 -5.30
CA GLU A 246 -8.99 -27.01 -5.97
C GLU A 246 -9.22 -25.78 -5.09
N CYS A 247 -8.91 -25.86 -3.79
CA CYS A 247 -8.99 -24.74 -2.86
C CYS A 247 -8.34 -23.48 -3.46
N VAL A 248 -9.12 -22.39 -3.58
CA VAL A 248 -8.79 -21.15 -4.31
C VAL A 248 -7.49 -20.48 -3.85
N LEU A 249 -7.03 -20.78 -2.64
CA LEU A 249 -5.75 -20.30 -2.10
C LEU A 249 -4.53 -21.00 -2.73
N PHE A 250 -4.69 -22.20 -3.27
CA PHE A 250 -3.55 -23.06 -3.62
C PHE A 250 -3.70 -23.90 -4.90
N GLY A 251 -4.92 -24.14 -5.40
CA GLY A 251 -5.19 -25.00 -6.55
C GLY A 251 -4.92 -24.41 -7.91
N ARG A 252 -5.26 -23.13 -8.08
CA ARG A 252 -4.82 -22.38 -9.25
C ARG A 252 -3.45 -21.81 -8.96
N ARG A 253 -2.42 -22.47 -9.50
CA ARG A 253 -1.08 -21.89 -9.58
C ARG A 253 -1.13 -20.65 -10.46
N TYR A 254 -1.27 -19.48 -9.84
CA TYR A 254 -1.03 -18.23 -10.53
C TYR A 254 0.47 -18.15 -10.80
N THR A 255 0.84 -17.96 -12.06
CA THR A 255 2.23 -17.66 -12.40
C THR A 255 2.68 -16.40 -11.65
N PRO A 256 3.98 -16.25 -11.32
CA PRO A 256 4.50 -15.01 -10.73
C PRO A 256 4.06 -13.76 -11.50
N TRP A 257 3.94 -13.88 -12.82
CA TRP A 257 3.42 -12.84 -13.70
C TRP A 257 1.93 -12.50 -13.43
N GLN A 258 1.06 -13.49 -13.29
CA GLN A 258 -0.35 -13.26 -12.96
C GLN A 258 -0.53 -12.66 -11.57
N VAL A 259 0.26 -13.10 -10.59
CA VAL A 259 0.28 -12.49 -9.25
C VAL A 259 0.74 -11.04 -9.35
N PHE A 260 1.81 -10.77 -10.11
CA PHE A 260 2.28 -9.41 -10.36
C PHE A 260 1.21 -8.54 -11.02
N LEU A 261 0.54 -9.02 -12.07
CA LEU A 261 -0.56 -8.31 -12.73
C LEU A 261 -1.73 -8.05 -11.79
N LYS A 262 -2.14 -9.04 -10.98
CA LYS A 262 -3.23 -8.85 -10.00
C LYS A 262 -2.83 -7.86 -8.92
N SER A 263 -1.58 -7.88 -8.46
CA SER A 263 -1.05 -6.90 -7.51
C SER A 263 -1.03 -5.49 -8.12
N LEU A 264 -0.61 -5.34 -9.37
CA LEU A 264 -0.69 -4.07 -10.09
C LEU A 264 -2.13 -3.61 -10.24
N HIS A 265 -3.06 -4.48 -10.64
CA HIS A 265 -4.47 -4.11 -10.78
C HIS A 265 -5.13 -3.81 -9.41
N ALA A 266 -4.80 -4.53 -8.34
CA ALA A 266 -5.30 -4.20 -7.01
C ALA A 266 -4.76 -2.86 -6.51
N ALA A 267 -3.50 -2.54 -6.81
CA ALA A 267 -2.87 -1.27 -6.43
C ALA A 267 -3.34 -0.10 -7.31
N TYR A 268 -3.55 -0.34 -8.60
CA TYR A 268 -3.69 0.71 -9.62
C TYR A 268 -4.92 0.61 -10.53
N GLY A 269 -5.67 -0.49 -10.51
CA GLY A 269 -6.76 -0.77 -11.45
C GLY A 269 -7.85 0.29 -11.46
N ARG A 270 -8.22 0.80 -10.29
CA ARG A 270 -9.18 1.93 -10.18
C ARG A 270 -8.75 3.21 -10.89
N PHE A 271 -7.44 3.42 -11.12
CA PHE A 271 -6.96 4.61 -11.85
C PHE A 271 -7.13 4.45 -13.37
N LEU A 272 -7.44 3.24 -13.85
CA LEU A 272 -7.66 2.96 -15.27
C LEU A 272 -9.13 3.15 -15.70
N GLU A 273 -10.06 3.18 -14.73
CA GLU A 273 -11.51 3.19 -15.01
C GLU A 273 -12.09 4.61 -15.14
N GLU A 274 -11.33 5.64 -14.76
CA GLU A 274 -11.79 7.02 -14.80
C GLU A 274 -11.33 7.73 -16.09
N GLY A 275 -12.26 7.84 -17.05
CA GLY A 275 -12.08 8.66 -18.24
C GLY A 275 -11.99 10.16 -17.93
N LEU A 276 -11.37 10.92 -18.83
CA LEU A 276 -11.47 12.38 -18.84
C LEU A 276 -12.67 12.81 -19.67
N SER A 277 -13.17 14.02 -19.44
CA SER A 277 -14.16 14.62 -20.33
C SER A 277 -13.62 14.82 -21.76
N ASP A 278 -14.49 14.65 -22.78
CA ASP A 278 -14.12 14.76 -24.21
C ASP A 278 -13.40 16.08 -24.55
N GLU A 279 -13.80 17.18 -23.89
CA GLU A 279 -13.15 18.49 -24.01
C GLU A 279 -11.66 18.44 -23.61
N ASN A 280 -11.34 17.78 -22.50
CA ASN A 280 -9.96 17.64 -22.02
C ASN A 280 -9.17 16.65 -22.90
N VAL A 281 -9.80 15.60 -23.40
CA VAL A 281 -9.19 14.65 -24.36
C VAL A 281 -8.74 15.38 -25.63
N GLY A 282 -9.56 16.29 -26.17
CA GLY A 282 -9.21 17.06 -27.37
C GLY A 282 -8.09 18.10 -27.18
N ARG A 283 -7.83 18.54 -25.94
CA ARG A 283 -6.84 19.58 -25.61
C ARG A 283 -5.49 19.04 -25.13
N LEU A 284 -5.39 17.74 -24.89
CA LEU A 284 -4.22 17.11 -24.27
C LEU A 284 -3.68 15.96 -25.12
N ALA A 285 -2.35 15.79 -25.11
CA ALA A 285 -1.72 14.60 -25.65
C ALA A 285 -1.97 13.39 -24.75
N LEU A 286 -1.88 12.17 -25.29
CA LEU A 286 -2.17 10.93 -24.54
C LEU A 286 -1.41 10.86 -23.20
N PHE A 287 -0.10 11.09 -23.22
CA PHE A 287 0.68 11.10 -21.99
C PHE A 287 0.15 12.14 -20.97
N GLN A 288 -0.28 13.32 -21.43
CA GLN A 288 -0.85 14.38 -20.58
C GLN A 288 -2.20 13.95 -19.99
N GLN A 289 -3.04 13.28 -20.78
CA GLN A 289 -4.30 12.72 -20.32
C GLN A 289 -4.08 11.73 -19.17
N GLU A 290 -3.14 10.79 -19.32
CA GLU A 290 -2.81 9.80 -18.30
C GLU A 290 -2.39 10.43 -16.96
N ALA A 291 -1.69 11.57 -17.01
CA ALA A 291 -1.36 12.25 -15.76
C ALA A 291 -2.52 12.98 -15.14
N VAL A 292 -3.40 13.59 -15.92
CA VAL A 292 -4.61 14.19 -15.36
C VAL A 292 -5.47 13.10 -14.72
N GLN A 293 -5.62 11.94 -15.39
CA GLN A 293 -6.30 10.76 -14.86
C GLN A 293 -5.68 10.24 -13.56
N ARG A 294 -4.38 10.44 -13.37
CA ARG A 294 -3.73 10.08 -12.10
C ARG A 294 -3.79 11.19 -11.04
N VAL A 295 -3.68 12.45 -11.42
CA VAL A 295 -3.69 13.59 -10.50
C VAL A 295 -5.05 13.80 -9.86
N VAL A 296 -6.14 13.69 -10.62
CA VAL A 296 -7.50 13.97 -10.11
C VAL A 296 -7.89 13.03 -8.95
N PRO A 297 -7.73 11.70 -9.04
CA PRO A 297 -7.97 10.79 -7.91
C PRO A 297 -7.10 11.07 -6.70
N LEU A 298 -5.84 11.50 -6.91
CA LEU A 298 -4.96 11.89 -5.80
C LEU A 298 -5.49 13.15 -5.09
N LEU A 299 -5.95 14.14 -5.85
CA LEU A 299 -6.61 15.33 -5.30
C LEU A 299 -7.92 14.99 -4.58
N GLU A 300 -8.67 13.99 -5.02
CA GLU A 300 -9.91 13.58 -4.35
C GLU A 300 -9.63 12.82 -3.04
N ARG A 301 -8.65 11.92 -3.06
CA ARG A 301 -8.30 11.03 -1.93
C ARG A 301 -7.46 11.70 -0.87
N HIS A 302 -6.58 12.61 -1.27
CA HIS A 302 -5.65 13.32 -0.40
C HIS A 302 -5.94 14.83 -0.46
N TRP A 303 -5.39 15.60 0.47
CA TRP A 303 -5.51 17.06 0.43
C TRP A 303 -4.67 17.72 -0.68
N GLY A 304 -4.07 16.94 -1.57
CA GLY A 304 -3.27 17.49 -2.64
C GLY A 304 -2.49 16.44 -3.45
N ALA A 305 -1.84 16.92 -4.50
CA ALA A 305 -0.98 16.14 -5.38
C ALA A 305 0.18 16.99 -5.91
N MET A 306 1.24 16.34 -6.37
CA MET A 306 2.39 16.94 -7.05
C MET A 306 2.44 16.47 -8.50
N LEU A 307 2.51 17.42 -9.42
CA LEU A 307 2.75 17.17 -10.83
C LEU A 307 4.21 17.53 -11.15
N CYS A 308 5.03 16.49 -11.26
CA CYS A 308 6.47 16.57 -11.32
C CYS A 308 7.07 16.29 -12.71
N ASP A 309 6.31 16.63 -13.75
CA ASP A 309 6.70 16.42 -15.13
C ASP A 309 7.87 17.29 -15.58
N SER A 310 8.67 16.74 -16.51
CA SER A 310 9.83 17.44 -17.07
C SER A 310 9.47 18.80 -17.68
N VAL A 311 10.45 19.70 -17.75
CA VAL A 311 10.27 21.02 -18.36
C VAL A 311 9.85 20.86 -19.83
N GLY A 312 8.84 21.63 -20.24
CA GLY A 312 8.33 21.62 -21.62
C GLY A 312 7.32 20.51 -21.95
N LEU A 313 6.93 19.66 -20.99
CA LEU A 313 5.89 18.63 -21.21
C LEU A 313 4.45 19.15 -21.13
N GLY A 314 4.26 20.42 -20.73
CA GLY A 314 2.93 21.04 -20.68
C GLY A 314 2.23 20.98 -19.33
N LYS A 315 2.96 20.96 -18.21
CA LYS A 315 2.41 21.01 -16.83
C LYS A 315 1.29 22.03 -16.62
N THR A 316 1.38 23.21 -17.24
CA THR A 316 0.33 24.23 -17.18
C THR A 316 -0.99 23.72 -17.75
N TYR A 317 -0.97 23.07 -18.92
CA TYR A 317 -2.16 22.50 -19.54
C TYR A 317 -2.71 21.32 -18.74
N GLU A 318 -1.84 20.46 -18.24
CA GLU A 318 -2.21 19.35 -17.35
C GLU A 318 -2.88 19.84 -16.06
N ALA A 319 -2.36 20.91 -15.46
CA ALA A 319 -2.93 21.51 -14.26
C ALA A 319 -4.29 22.18 -14.53
N LEU A 320 -4.44 22.91 -15.63
CA LEU A 320 -5.73 23.49 -16.05
C LEU A 320 -6.77 22.39 -16.28
N ALA A 321 -6.39 21.32 -16.97
CA ALA A 321 -7.26 20.16 -17.19
C ALA A 321 -7.63 19.46 -15.88
N ALA A 322 -6.68 19.26 -14.97
CA ALA A 322 -6.96 18.65 -13.66
C ALA A 322 -7.93 19.49 -12.82
N VAL A 323 -7.79 20.82 -12.82
CA VAL A 323 -8.72 21.73 -12.13
C VAL A 323 -10.10 21.72 -12.80
N ASN A 324 -10.16 21.77 -14.14
CA ASN A 324 -11.42 21.69 -14.89
C ASN A 324 -12.15 20.37 -14.61
N GLU A 325 -11.46 19.24 -14.69
CA GLU A 325 -12.02 17.92 -14.47
C GLU A 325 -12.54 17.76 -13.03
N LEU A 326 -11.74 18.19 -12.04
CA LEU A 326 -12.16 18.19 -10.64
C LEU A 326 -13.36 19.12 -10.39
N ALA A 327 -13.43 20.27 -11.08
CA ALA A 327 -14.56 21.19 -11.00
C ALA A 327 -15.83 20.55 -11.57
N LYS A 328 -15.74 19.84 -12.71
CA LYS A 328 -16.86 19.11 -13.32
C LYS A 328 -17.39 18.01 -12.39
N ARG A 329 -16.51 17.21 -11.79
CA ARG A 329 -16.87 16.19 -10.79
C ARG A 329 -17.54 16.77 -9.53
N ARG A 330 -17.33 18.06 -9.26
CA ARG A 330 -17.94 18.81 -8.15
C ARG A 330 -19.06 19.76 -8.60
N GLU A 331 -19.74 19.46 -9.71
CA GLU A 331 -20.88 20.24 -10.23
C GLU A 331 -20.57 21.72 -10.44
N GLY A 332 -19.33 22.06 -10.83
CA GLY A 332 -18.89 23.42 -11.12
C GLY A 332 -18.72 24.34 -9.90
N ARG A 333 -18.83 23.83 -8.66
CA ARG A 333 -18.76 24.64 -7.43
C ARG A 333 -17.34 24.95 -6.96
N LEU A 334 -16.31 24.56 -7.72
CA LEU A 334 -14.91 24.67 -7.32
C LEU A 334 -14.31 26.01 -7.74
N ARG A 335 -13.71 26.73 -6.78
CA ARG A 335 -12.90 27.93 -7.05
C ARG A 335 -11.41 27.66 -6.85
N ALA A 336 -10.56 28.08 -7.79
CA ALA A 336 -9.11 27.83 -7.77
C ALA A 336 -8.29 29.11 -7.53
N LEU A 337 -7.29 29.04 -6.66
CA LEU A 337 -6.28 30.08 -6.48
C LEU A 337 -4.98 29.63 -7.16
N PHE A 338 -4.53 30.37 -8.16
CA PHE A 338 -3.26 30.10 -8.85
C PHE A 338 -2.17 30.97 -8.24
N VAL A 339 -1.08 30.33 -7.83
CA VAL A 339 0.10 30.97 -7.28
C VAL A 339 1.26 30.67 -8.22
N CYS A 340 1.84 31.69 -8.84
CA CYS A 340 2.93 31.53 -9.81
C CYS A 340 4.03 32.60 -9.61
N PRO A 341 5.25 32.40 -10.13
CA PRO A 341 6.22 33.48 -10.28
C PRO A 341 5.65 34.60 -11.15
N ALA A 342 6.02 35.85 -10.89
CA ALA A 342 5.57 37.01 -11.66
C ALA A 342 5.80 36.87 -13.18
N GLN A 343 6.89 36.20 -13.60
CA GLN A 343 7.19 36.01 -15.02
C GLN A 343 6.23 35.05 -15.74
N LEU A 344 5.47 34.24 -15.00
CA LEU A 344 4.55 33.23 -15.53
C LEU A 344 3.08 33.62 -15.36
N GLU A 345 2.78 34.81 -14.85
CA GLU A 345 1.40 35.26 -14.59
C GLU A 345 0.51 35.22 -15.84
N ALA A 346 1.07 35.55 -17.01
CA ALA A 346 0.36 35.46 -18.29
C ALA A 346 -0.13 34.04 -18.62
N ASN A 347 0.54 32.98 -18.12
CA ASN A 347 0.12 31.60 -18.33
C ASN A 347 -1.13 31.21 -17.52
N TRP A 348 -1.53 32.07 -16.59
CA TRP A 348 -2.63 31.91 -15.64
C TRP A 348 -3.58 33.13 -15.67
N SER A 349 -3.68 33.81 -16.82
CA SER A 349 -4.52 35.00 -16.96
C SER A 349 -6.01 34.68 -16.81
N ALA A 350 -6.81 35.68 -16.44
CA ALA A 350 -8.26 35.50 -16.26
C ALA A 350 -8.94 34.99 -17.54
N GLU A 351 -8.49 35.43 -18.72
CA GLU A 351 -8.97 34.97 -20.02
C GLU A 351 -8.73 33.48 -20.19
N LYS A 352 -7.51 33.01 -19.88
CA LYS A 352 -7.16 31.60 -20.00
C LYS A 352 -7.89 30.72 -18.99
N LEU A 353 -8.11 31.20 -17.77
CA LEU A 353 -8.94 30.49 -16.80
C LEU A 353 -10.39 30.37 -17.29
N PHE A 354 -10.92 31.44 -17.90
CA PHE A 354 -12.26 31.45 -18.48
C PHE A 354 -12.39 30.49 -19.68
N GLU A 355 -11.40 30.44 -20.58
CA GLU A 355 -11.34 29.47 -21.70
C GLU A 355 -11.41 28.02 -21.23
N TRP A 356 -10.81 27.74 -20.08
CA TRP A 356 -10.84 26.41 -19.44
C TRP A 356 -12.05 26.21 -18.53
N GLY A 357 -13.00 27.15 -18.46
CA GLY A 357 -14.19 27.06 -17.60
C GLY A 357 -13.87 27.04 -16.10
N ILE A 358 -12.74 27.61 -15.69
CA ILE A 358 -12.27 27.62 -14.30
C ILE A 358 -12.61 28.95 -13.64
N ALA A 359 -13.37 28.90 -12.55
CA ALA A 359 -13.54 30.05 -11.67
C ALA A 359 -12.31 30.20 -10.76
N GLY A 360 -11.48 31.22 -10.98
CA GLY A 360 -10.26 31.38 -10.19
C GLY A 360 -9.65 32.78 -10.18
N GLU A 361 -8.66 32.95 -9.32
CA GLU A 361 -7.85 34.16 -9.21
C GLU A 361 -6.36 33.77 -9.24
N THR A 362 -5.52 34.65 -9.78
CA THR A 362 -4.07 34.45 -9.87
C THR A 362 -3.35 35.44 -8.98
N VAL A 363 -2.31 34.97 -8.28
CA VAL A 363 -1.47 35.78 -7.40
C VAL A 363 0.00 35.43 -7.59
N THR A 364 0.86 36.44 -7.44
CA THR A 364 2.30 36.23 -7.52
C THR A 364 2.86 35.69 -6.21
N MET A 365 3.81 34.76 -6.30
CA MET A 365 4.52 34.19 -5.15
C MET A 365 5.27 35.22 -4.33
N GLU A 366 5.72 36.29 -4.99
CA GLU A 366 6.41 37.43 -4.39
C GLU A 366 5.50 38.26 -3.49
N SER A 367 4.19 38.21 -3.70
CA SER A 367 3.21 38.93 -2.89
C SER A 367 2.82 38.21 -1.60
N LEU A 368 3.04 36.88 -1.51
CA LEU A 368 2.63 36.07 -0.36
C LEU A 368 3.27 36.45 0.98
N PRO A 369 4.57 36.81 1.07
CA PRO A 369 5.19 37.19 2.35
C PRO A 369 4.46 38.32 3.08
N GLN A 370 3.82 39.24 2.35
CA GLN A 370 3.05 40.36 2.91
C GLN A 370 1.86 39.90 3.75
N LEU A 371 1.38 38.66 3.56
CA LEU A 371 0.23 38.11 4.28
C LEU A 371 0.55 37.73 5.74
N VAL A 372 1.83 37.48 6.04
CA VAL A 372 2.30 37.00 7.36
C VAL A 372 3.29 37.95 8.02
N ASP A 373 3.69 39.01 7.31
CA ASP A 373 4.66 40.00 7.78
C ASP A 373 3.94 41.22 8.35
N LEU A 374 3.47 41.08 9.60
CA LEU A 374 2.61 42.08 10.25
C LEU A 374 3.36 43.02 11.20
N ASP A 375 4.67 42.80 11.38
CA ASP A 375 5.47 43.47 12.42
C ASP A 375 5.96 44.88 12.01
N GLU A 376 5.94 45.21 10.71
CA GLU A 376 6.48 46.48 10.17
C GLU A 376 5.48 47.31 9.35
N GLN A 377 4.19 46.93 9.34
CA GLN A 377 3.21 47.60 8.47
C GLN A 377 2.30 48.57 9.22
N ASP A 378 2.01 49.71 8.59
CA ASP A 378 0.91 50.62 8.92
C ASP A 378 -0.37 49.80 9.26
N PRO A 379 -1.09 50.10 10.36
CA PRO A 379 -2.34 49.43 10.73
C PRO A 379 -3.31 49.19 9.57
N LEU A 380 -3.40 50.11 8.61
CA LEU A 380 -4.25 49.96 7.43
C LEU A 380 -3.77 48.85 6.49
N ALA A 381 -2.46 48.79 6.24
CA ALA A 381 -1.85 47.76 5.39
C ALA A 381 -1.94 46.38 6.05
N ARG A 382 -1.75 46.30 7.37
CA ARG A 382 -2.02 45.09 8.16
C ARG A 382 -3.45 44.60 7.99
N ALA A 383 -4.45 45.46 8.21
CA ALA A 383 -5.85 45.09 8.04
C ALA A 383 -6.17 44.61 6.61
N ARG A 384 -5.58 45.25 5.59
CA ARG A 384 -5.70 44.81 4.19
C ARG A 384 -5.12 43.42 3.96
N ASN A 385 -3.93 43.13 4.48
CA ASN A 385 -3.29 41.82 4.29
C ASN A 385 -4.00 40.70 5.06
N GLU A 386 -4.48 40.97 6.27
CA GLU A 386 -5.33 40.03 7.02
C GLU A 386 -6.63 39.72 6.26
N ASN A 387 -7.25 40.74 5.64
CA ASN A 387 -8.45 40.54 4.81
C ASN A 387 -8.15 39.74 3.53
N ARG A 388 -7.00 39.97 2.88
CA ARG A 388 -6.54 39.16 1.74
C ARG A 388 -6.32 37.70 2.14
N LEU A 389 -5.65 37.46 3.27
CA LEU A 389 -5.45 36.11 3.78
C LEU A 389 -6.79 35.40 4.05
N ARG A 390 -7.74 36.09 4.73
CA ARG A 390 -9.09 35.57 4.97
C ARG A 390 -9.85 35.28 3.67
N HIS A 391 -9.69 36.11 2.65
CA HIS A 391 -10.24 35.87 1.31
C HIS A 391 -9.69 34.59 0.69
N TYR A 392 -8.36 34.41 0.68
CA TYR A 392 -7.73 33.20 0.15
C TYR A 392 -8.11 31.92 0.93
N GLN A 393 -8.24 32.02 2.24
CA GLN A 393 -8.66 30.91 3.11
C GLN A 393 -10.13 30.50 2.87
N ARG A 394 -11.05 31.45 2.67
CA ARG A 394 -12.49 31.15 2.62
C ARG A 394 -13.03 30.90 1.21
N ASN A 395 -12.46 31.52 0.18
CA ASN A 395 -13.09 31.58 -1.13
C ASN A 395 -12.62 30.53 -2.14
N PHE A 396 -11.54 29.80 -1.86
CA PHE A 396 -10.95 28.83 -2.79
C PHE A 396 -10.96 27.41 -2.25
N ASP A 397 -11.26 26.47 -3.12
CA ASP A 397 -11.34 25.03 -2.85
C ASP A 397 -10.06 24.31 -3.22
N ILE A 398 -9.28 24.85 -4.15
CA ILE A 398 -7.96 24.34 -4.55
C ILE A 398 -6.97 25.49 -4.71
N VAL A 399 -5.72 25.24 -4.33
CA VAL A 399 -4.59 26.12 -4.59
C VAL A 399 -3.64 25.42 -5.55
N VAL A 400 -3.38 26.02 -6.72
CA VAL A 400 -2.39 25.52 -7.67
C VAL A 400 -1.12 26.35 -7.53
N VAL A 401 0.02 25.70 -7.33
CA VAL A 401 1.30 26.36 -7.06
C VAL A 401 2.29 25.98 -8.17
N ASP A 402 2.55 26.92 -9.08
CA ASP A 402 3.48 26.73 -10.19
C ASP A 402 4.93 26.99 -9.78
N GLU A 403 5.89 26.17 -10.18
CA GLU A 403 7.26 26.20 -9.62
C GLU A 403 7.30 26.07 -8.08
N SER A 404 6.60 25.06 -7.57
CA SER A 404 6.46 24.76 -6.12
C SER A 404 7.78 24.52 -5.38
N HIS A 405 8.88 24.28 -6.11
CA HIS A 405 10.22 24.19 -5.52
C HIS A 405 10.62 25.48 -4.77
N ASN A 406 9.96 26.61 -5.04
CA ASN A 406 10.06 27.86 -4.29
C ASN A 406 9.55 27.79 -2.84
N PHE A 407 8.89 26.69 -2.46
CA PHE A 407 8.31 26.43 -1.14
C PHE A 407 8.98 25.22 -0.45
N ARG A 408 10.23 24.90 -0.81
CA ARG A 408 10.97 23.80 -0.17
C ARG A 408 11.52 24.14 1.22
N ASN A 409 11.54 25.42 1.62
CA ASN A 409 12.08 25.86 2.92
C ASN A 409 10.97 26.40 3.83
N THR A 410 10.70 25.67 4.91
CA THR A 410 9.62 25.93 5.88
C THR A 410 9.82 27.22 6.69
N LEU A 411 11.05 27.71 6.81
CA LEU A 411 11.38 28.93 7.57
C LEU A 411 11.02 30.22 6.82
N THR A 412 10.77 30.12 5.50
CA THR A 412 10.47 31.29 4.68
C THR A 412 9.08 31.86 4.97
N LYS A 413 8.94 33.19 4.94
CA LYS A 413 7.62 33.87 5.03
C LYS A 413 6.67 33.37 3.94
N ARG A 414 7.18 33.08 2.75
CA ARG A 414 6.43 32.52 1.62
C ARG A 414 5.80 31.15 1.95
N TYR A 415 6.57 30.24 2.53
CA TYR A 415 6.05 28.94 2.98
C TYR A 415 4.96 29.10 4.04
N ARG A 416 5.21 29.92 5.06
CA ARG A 416 4.25 30.19 6.13
C ARG A 416 2.94 30.74 5.59
N ALA A 417 3.00 31.73 4.70
CA ALA A 417 1.81 32.31 4.07
C ALA A 417 0.99 31.27 3.28
N LEU A 418 1.66 30.40 2.50
CA LEU A 418 0.96 29.33 1.78
C LEU A 418 0.33 28.32 2.76
N MET A 419 1.07 27.92 3.79
CA MET A 419 0.56 27.01 4.82
C MET A 419 -0.66 27.59 5.55
N ASP A 420 -0.66 28.88 5.87
CA ASP A 420 -1.79 29.58 6.47
C ASP A 420 -3.01 29.63 5.53
N ILE A 421 -2.79 29.81 4.22
CA ILE A 421 -3.86 29.71 3.21
C ILE A 421 -4.43 28.30 3.17
N LEU A 422 -3.59 27.26 3.24
CA LEU A 422 -3.99 25.86 3.12
C LEU A 422 -4.70 25.32 4.36
N THR A 423 -4.29 25.77 5.54
CA THR A 423 -4.85 25.33 6.83
C THR A 423 -6.08 26.12 7.25
N GLY A 424 -6.25 27.34 6.76
CA GLY A 424 -7.35 28.22 7.12
C GLY A 424 -8.59 28.09 6.23
N GLY A 425 -9.76 28.33 6.84
CA GLY A 425 -11.04 28.39 6.14
C GLY A 425 -11.62 27.02 5.81
N LYS A 426 -11.62 26.63 4.54
CA LYS A 426 -12.26 25.38 4.08
C LYS A 426 -11.43 24.14 4.51
N PRO A 427 -12.00 23.20 5.29
CA PRO A 427 -11.25 22.04 5.79
C PRO A 427 -10.84 21.06 4.69
N ASP A 428 -11.55 21.00 3.57
CA ASP A 428 -11.26 20.10 2.43
C ASP A 428 -10.49 20.79 1.29
N LYS A 429 -9.89 21.96 1.55
CA LYS A 429 -9.09 22.71 0.58
C LYS A 429 -7.92 21.88 0.03
N ARG A 430 -7.81 21.78 -1.29
CA ARG A 430 -6.79 20.98 -1.97
C ARG A 430 -5.58 21.82 -2.37
N VAL A 431 -4.45 21.17 -2.61
CA VAL A 431 -3.27 21.80 -3.22
C VAL A 431 -2.73 20.96 -4.38
N LEU A 432 -2.45 21.60 -5.51
CA LEU A 432 -1.75 21.01 -6.63
C LEU A 432 -0.40 21.71 -6.82
N LEU A 433 0.69 20.98 -6.58
CA LEU A 433 2.06 21.51 -6.66
C LEU A 433 2.68 21.14 -8.00
N LEU A 434 3.12 22.12 -8.78
CA LEU A 434 3.76 21.92 -10.08
C LEU A 434 5.26 22.21 -9.97
N THR A 435 6.12 21.27 -10.33
CA THR A 435 7.57 21.52 -10.38
C THR A 435 8.28 20.48 -11.23
N ALA A 436 9.23 20.86 -12.08
CA ALA A 436 10.05 19.84 -12.76
C ALA A 436 11.11 19.20 -11.82
N THR A 437 11.43 19.87 -10.72
CA THR A 437 12.54 19.51 -9.81
C THR A 437 12.03 19.52 -8.37
N PRO A 438 11.40 18.42 -7.90
CA PRO A 438 10.90 18.36 -6.53
C PRO A 438 12.04 18.24 -5.49
N ILE A 439 13.23 17.81 -5.90
CA ILE A 439 14.43 17.71 -5.06
C ILE A 439 15.50 18.60 -5.68
N ASN A 440 15.99 19.60 -4.94
CA ASN A 440 17.06 20.50 -5.41
C ASN A 440 18.38 20.20 -4.70
N ASN A 441 18.34 20.12 -3.38
CA ASN A 441 19.51 19.97 -2.51
C ASN A 441 19.44 18.67 -1.71
N THR A 442 18.32 18.42 -1.02
CA THR A 442 18.18 17.28 -0.11
C THR A 442 16.79 16.66 -0.22
N ILE A 443 16.63 15.43 0.26
CA ILE A 443 15.34 14.73 0.28
C ILE A 443 14.29 15.49 1.12
N TRP A 444 14.73 16.31 2.07
CA TRP A 444 13.87 17.17 2.87
C TRP A 444 13.17 18.26 2.05
N ASP A 445 13.70 18.63 0.88
CA ASP A 445 13.00 19.52 -0.05
C ASP A 445 11.66 18.92 -0.52
N LEU A 446 11.67 17.60 -0.78
CA LEU A 446 10.45 16.87 -1.14
C LEU A 446 9.55 16.71 0.08
N TYR A 447 10.08 16.34 1.24
CA TYR A 447 9.30 16.26 2.48
C TYR A 447 8.53 17.55 2.76
N ASN A 448 9.20 18.71 2.71
CA ASN A 448 8.58 19.99 3.00
C ASN A 448 7.45 20.33 2.01
N GLN A 449 7.59 19.96 0.74
CA GLN A 449 6.51 20.11 -0.24
C GLN A 449 5.35 19.14 0.03
N LEU A 450 5.63 17.89 0.38
CA LEU A 450 4.59 16.93 0.81
C LEU A 450 3.90 17.38 2.11
N SER A 451 4.60 18.07 3.01
CA SER A 451 4.00 18.66 4.21
C SER A 451 2.98 19.75 3.91
N LEU A 452 3.04 20.41 2.74
CA LEU A 452 1.97 21.32 2.30
C LEU A 452 0.70 20.53 1.96
N ILE A 453 0.85 19.36 1.34
CA ILE A 453 -0.27 18.45 1.05
C ILE A 453 -0.87 17.92 2.35
N THR A 454 -0.04 17.40 3.26
CA THR A 454 -0.52 16.82 4.52
C THR A 454 -0.83 17.87 5.60
N ARG A 455 -0.61 19.15 5.29
CA ARG A 455 -0.74 20.28 6.23
C ARG A 455 0.02 20.03 7.54
N GLY A 456 1.22 19.47 7.43
CA GLY A 456 2.10 19.18 8.56
C GLY A 456 1.69 17.99 9.42
N ASN A 457 0.66 17.23 9.02
CA ASN A 457 0.27 15.98 9.69
C ASN A 457 1.05 14.80 9.10
N ASP A 458 2.09 14.35 9.80
CA ASP A 458 2.91 13.23 9.34
C ASP A 458 2.15 11.90 9.29
N GLY A 459 1.09 11.74 10.10
CA GLY A 459 0.23 10.55 10.12
C GLY A 459 -0.87 10.54 9.05
N TRP A 460 -0.91 11.52 8.12
CA TRP A 460 -2.00 11.67 7.14
C TRP A 460 -2.24 10.41 6.28
N TYR A 461 -1.16 9.74 5.89
CA TYR A 461 -1.22 8.56 5.02
C TYR A 461 -1.58 7.26 5.75
N ALA A 462 -1.62 7.27 7.09
CA ALA A 462 -2.01 6.09 7.87
C ALA A 462 -3.41 5.60 7.47
N GLY A 463 -3.52 4.31 7.14
CA GLY A 463 -4.76 3.68 6.66
C GLY A 463 -5.16 4.04 5.22
N ARG A 464 -4.39 4.88 4.51
CA ARG A 464 -4.58 5.24 3.09
C ARG A 464 -3.50 4.64 2.18
N GLY A 465 -2.41 4.15 2.77
CA GLY A 465 -1.32 3.43 2.12
C GLY A 465 -0.39 2.79 3.16
N PRO A 466 0.79 2.30 2.74
CA PRO A 466 1.75 1.63 3.63
C PRO A 466 2.51 2.60 4.55
N ILE A 467 2.41 3.91 4.31
CA ILE A 467 3.05 4.94 5.14
C ILE A 467 2.21 5.24 6.36
N THR A 468 2.76 4.93 7.54
CA THR A 468 2.17 5.28 8.84
C THR A 468 2.57 6.67 9.30
N ASP A 469 3.83 7.06 9.09
CA ASP A 469 4.37 8.37 9.45
C ASP A 469 5.34 8.87 8.37
N LEU A 470 5.04 10.05 7.82
CA LEU A 470 5.78 10.63 6.70
C LEU A 470 7.21 11.01 7.11
N ARG A 471 7.40 11.63 8.26
CA ARG A 471 8.70 12.17 8.68
C ARG A 471 9.71 11.06 8.99
N SER A 472 9.28 10.02 9.68
CA SER A 472 10.07 8.81 9.95
C SER A 472 10.49 8.12 8.65
N THR A 473 9.61 8.06 7.65
CA THR A 473 9.93 7.53 6.32
C THR A 473 11.09 8.30 5.70
N PHE A 474 11.06 9.64 5.73
CA PHE A 474 12.13 10.47 5.18
C PHE A 474 13.44 10.39 6.00
N ARG A 475 13.36 10.22 7.33
CA ARG A 475 14.53 9.93 8.17
C ARG A 475 15.20 8.61 7.80
N ALA A 476 14.42 7.56 7.55
CA ALA A 476 14.95 6.28 7.12
C ALA A 476 15.64 6.39 5.75
N VAL A 477 15.11 7.20 4.82
CA VAL A 477 15.74 7.46 3.52
C VAL A 477 17.08 8.16 3.69
N GLU A 478 17.15 9.17 4.56
CA GLU A 478 18.40 9.88 4.87
C GLU A 478 19.48 8.95 5.47
N GLN A 479 19.06 7.92 6.20
CA GLN A 479 19.93 6.89 6.77
C GLN A 479 20.28 5.76 5.78
N GLY A 480 19.71 5.76 4.57
CA GLY A 480 19.96 4.76 3.54
C GLY A 480 19.06 3.52 3.58
N GLU A 481 18.08 3.45 4.48
CA GLU A 481 17.22 2.28 4.72
C GLU A 481 15.78 2.46 4.20
N GLY A 482 15.39 3.67 3.76
CA GLY A 482 14.00 4.03 3.46
C GLY A 482 13.54 3.95 1.99
N GLY A 483 14.28 3.25 1.12
CA GLY A 483 14.00 3.22 -0.33
C GLY A 483 12.55 2.88 -0.72
N PRO A 484 11.97 1.77 -0.22
CA PRO A 484 10.57 1.41 -0.49
C PRO A 484 9.57 2.47 0.01
N GLY A 485 9.76 2.99 1.22
CA GLY A 485 8.87 4.00 1.80
C GLY A 485 8.89 5.33 1.02
N LEU A 486 10.02 5.70 0.43
CA LEU A 486 10.09 6.86 -0.48
C LEU A 486 9.23 6.63 -1.73
N LEU A 487 9.32 5.44 -2.34
CA LEU A 487 8.51 5.09 -3.50
C LEU A 487 7.02 5.19 -3.16
N ASP A 488 6.62 4.67 -2.00
CA ASP A 488 5.23 4.74 -1.53
C ASP A 488 4.75 6.19 -1.36
N ALA A 489 5.60 7.06 -0.81
CA ALA A 489 5.27 8.47 -0.59
C ALA A 489 5.04 9.19 -1.91
N MET A 490 5.91 8.89 -2.88
CA MET A 490 5.80 9.38 -4.25
C MET A 490 4.54 8.83 -4.92
N MET A 491 4.24 7.54 -4.79
CA MET A 491 3.06 6.95 -5.43
C MET A 491 1.73 7.50 -4.90
N LEU A 492 1.69 7.86 -3.61
CA LEU A 492 0.51 8.42 -2.94
C LEU A 492 0.30 9.92 -3.20
N SER A 493 1.30 10.62 -3.74
CA SER A 493 1.27 12.09 -3.80
C SER A 493 1.72 12.68 -5.12
N LEU A 494 2.48 11.96 -5.94
CA LEU A 494 3.27 12.51 -7.03
C LEU A 494 3.05 11.75 -8.34
N VAL A 495 2.90 12.53 -9.42
CA VAL A 495 2.86 12.06 -10.81
C VAL A 495 4.06 12.65 -11.52
N ARG A 496 4.89 11.83 -12.14
CA ARG A 496 6.10 12.27 -12.85
C ARG A 496 6.30 11.46 -14.11
N ARG A 497 6.48 12.16 -15.23
CA ARG A 497 6.99 11.60 -16.48
C ARG A 497 8.26 12.29 -16.90
N THR A 498 9.15 11.53 -17.52
CA THR A 498 10.36 12.08 -18.12
C THR A 498 10.17 12.28 -19.62
N ARG A 499 10.88 13.27 -20.16
CA ARG A 499 10.94 13.47 -21.61
C ARG A 499 11.58 12.28 -22.34
N HIS A 500 12.45 11.53 -21.66
CA HIS A 500 13.04 10.32 -22.20
C HIS A 500 11.97 9.25 -22.42
N ASP A 501 11.11 9.02 -21.42
CA ASP A 501 10.03 8.02 -21.50
C ASP A 501 9.06 8.34 -22.63
N ILE A 502 8.67 9.62 -22.78
CA ILE A 502 7.74 10.04 -23.84
C ILE A 502 8.37 9.81 -25.23
N ARG A 503 9.66 10.10 -25.39
CA ARG A 503 10.37 9.82 -26.65
C ARG A 503 10.51 8.33 -26.94
N ALA A 504 10.69 7.51 -25.91
CA ALA A 504 10.72 6.07 -26.06
C ALA A 504 9.36 5.52 -26.52
N ARG A 505 8.26 6.06 -25.97
CA ARG A 505 6.88 5.73 -26.38
C ARG A 505 6.59 6.18 -27.82
N GLU A 506 7.00 7.39 -28.19
CA GLU A 506 6.92 7.89 -29.57
C GLU A 506 7.67 6.96 -30.54
N ALA A 507 8.89 6.54 -30.18
CA ALA A 507 9.67 5.59 -30.98
C ALA A 507 9.04 4.19 -31.05
N ALA A 508 8.24 3.80 -30.07
CA ALA A 508 7.47 2.55 -30.05
C ALA A 508 6.15 2.63 -30.83
N GLY A 509 5.83 3.77 -31.45
CA GLY A 509 4.66 3.96 -32.30
C GLY A 509 3.48 4.70 -31.66
N GLU A 510 3.65 5.26 -30.47
CA GLU A 510 2.62 6.09 -29.85
C GLU A 510 2.52 7.47 -30.52
N ALA A 511 1.30 7.87 -30.88
CA ALA A 511 1.05 9.19 -31.44
C ALA A 511 1.14 10.27 -30.33
N VAL A 512 2.21 11.06 -30.36
CA VAL A 512 2.36 12.23 -29.48
C VAL A 512 1.77 13.45 -30.19
N GLU A 513 0.46 13.60 -30.10
CA GLU A 513 -0.29 14.67 -30.77
C GLU A 513 -1.36 15.30 -29.87
N VAL A 514 -1.75 16.53 -30.20
CA VAL A 514 -2.88 17.23 -29.57
C VAL A 514 -3.86 17.61 -30.68
N GLY A 515 -5.09 17.10 -30.61
CA GLY A 515 -6.11 17.36 -31.65
C GLY A 515 -5.64 16.99 -33.07
N GLY A 516 -4.88 15.91 -33.22
CA GLY A 516 -4.31 15.46 -34.50
C GLY A 516 -3.08 16.24 -34.99
N GLN A 517 -2.56 17.19 -34.19
CA GLN A 517 -1.34 17.93 -34.51
C GLN A 517 -0.14 17.34 -33.74
N PRO A 518 0.95 16.94 -34.43
CA PRO A 518 2.09 16.29 -33.79
C PRO A 518 2.86 17.28 -32.90
N LEU A 519 3.14 16.85 -31.67
CA LEU A 519 3.89 17.64 -30.69
C LEU A 519 5.39 17.40 -30.86
N ARG A 520 6.13 18.42 -31.29
CA ARG A 520 7.58 18.31 -31.52
C ARG A 520 8.39 18.90 -30.37
N PHE A 521 9.20 18.07 -29.73
CA PHE A 521 10.12 18.57 -28.71
C PHE A 521 11.40 19.18 -29.33
N PRO A 522 11.84 20.38 -28.90
CA PRO A 522 13.00 21.07 -29.48
C PRO A 522 14.28 20.25 -29.30
N ARG A 523 15.13 20.11 -30.33
CA ARG A 523 16.41 19.42 -30.18
C ARG A 523 17.32 20.24 -29.27
N HIS A 524 17.78 19.63 -28.18
CA HIS A 524 18.70 20.29 -27.27
C HIS A 524 20.11 20.16 -27.85
N GLU A 525 20.72 21.27 -28.24
CA GLU A 525 22.16 21.30 -28.47
C GLU A 525 22.86 21.42 -27.12
N PHE A 526 24.00 20.76 -26.95
CA PHE A 526 24.79 20.94 -25.73
C PHE A 526 25.31 22.38 -25.69
N PRO A 527 25.13 23.10 -24.56
CA PRO A 527 25.68 24.44 -24.43
C PRO A 527 27.19 24.37 -24.63
N LYS A 528 27.68 25.08 -25.65
CA LYS A 528 29.11 25.23 -25.90
C LYS A 528 29.62 26.34 -24.98
N ALA A 529 30.66 26.05 -24.21
CA ALA A 529 31.32 27.07 -23.41
C ALA A 529 31.87 28.16 -24.35
N VAL A 530 31.32 29.36 -24.25
CA VAL A 530 31.87 30.54 -24.91
C VAL A 530 32.85 31.17 -23.94
N THR A 531 34.14 30.99 -24.17
CA THR A 531 35.18 31.66 -23.39
C THR A 531 35.42 33.05 -23.99
N TYR A 532 35.27 34.09 -23.20
CA TYR A 532 35.64 35.45 -23.55
C TYR A 532 36.59 36.01 -22.49
N SER A 533 37.48 36.93 -22.90
CA SER A 533 38.37 37.64 -21.97
C SER A 533 37.73 38.97 -21.60
N LEU A 534 37.44 39.16 -20.31
CA LEU A 534 36.98 40.43 -19.76
C LEU A 534 37.98 41.55 -20.02
N GLN A 535 39.28 41.26 -19.96
CA GLN A 535 40.34 42.21 -20.26
C GLN A 535 40.33 42.63 -21.73
N ASN A 536 39.99 41.72 -22.65
CA ASN A 536 39.85 42.05 -24.06
C ASN A 536 38.54 42.79 -24.35
N LEU A 537 37.48 42.53 -23.58
CA LEU A 537 36.16 43.14 -23.77
C LEU A 537 36.10 44.58 -23.23
N TYR A 538 36.68 44.81 -22.05
CA TYR A 538 36.63 46.10 -21.34
C TYR A 538 37.92 46.92 -21.47
N GLY A 539 39.01 46.34 -21.99
CA GLY A 539 40.27 47.03 -22.22
C GLY A 539 40.83 47.69 -20.95
N ALA A 540 41.19 48.98 -21.06
CA ALA A 540 41.76 49.76 -19.96
C ALA A 540 40.78 50.02 -18.80
N ILE A 541 39.47 50.03 -19.07
CA ILE A 541 38.43 50.37 -18.08
C ILE A 541 38.24 49.24 -17.06
N TYR A 542 38.62 48.00 -17.40
CA TYR A 542 38.51 46.87 -16.48
C TYR A 542 39.26 47.11 -15.16
N HIS A 543 40.49 47.63 -15.25
CA HIS A 543 41.31 47.93 -14.08
C HIS A 543 40.71 49.07 -13.26
N GLU A 544 40.18 50.11 -13.92
CA GLU A 544 39.51 51.22 -13.23
C GLU A 544 38.26 50.75 -12.47
N VAL A 545 37.44 49.90 -13.08
CA VAL A 545 36.24 49.33 -12.43
C VAL A 545 36.63 48.43 -11.27
N LEU A 546 37.64 47.58 -11.44
CA LEU A 546 38.13 46.71 -10.38
C LEU A 546 38.65 47.53 -9.21
N ASP A 547 39.43 48.58 -9.47
CA ASP A 547 39.98 49.47 -8.45
C ASP A 547 38.87 50.22 -7.71
N VAL A 548 37.86 50.73 -8.42
CA VAL A 548 36.70 51.38 -7.80
C VAL A 548 35.96 50.41 -6.89
N VAL A 549 35.65 49.20 -7.36
CA VAL A 549 34.92 48.19 -6.57
C VAL A 549 35.73 47.71 -5.36
N GLN A 550 37.05 47.54 -5.51
CA GLN A 550 37.94 47.18 -4.41
C GLN A 550 37.99 48.26 -3.33
N ASN A 551 37.89 49.53 -3.71
CA ASN A 551 37.92 50.66 -2.78
C ASN A 551 36.56 51.03 -2.16
N LEU A 552 35.47 50.33 -2.51
CA LEU A 552 34.17 50.54 -1.86
C LEU A 552 34.22 50.06 -0.39
N ASN A 553 33.81 50.93 0.53
CA ASN A 553 33.86 50.63 1.97
C ASN A 553 32.68 49.80 2.49
N PHE A 554 31.51 49.82 1.82
CA PHE A 554 30.35 49.03 2.26
C PHE A 554 30.00 49.24 3.75
N ALA A 555 30.03 50.50 4.21
CA ALA A 555 30.01 50.88 5.63
C ALA A 555 28.88 50.26 6.45
N VAL A 556 27.69 50.09 5.85
CA VAL A 556 26.51 49.46 6.48
C VAL A 556 26.78 48.03 6.95
N TYR A 557 27.70 47.32 6.29
CA TYR A 557 28.03 45.92 6.58
C TYR A 557 29.23 45.75 7.50
N GLN A 558 29.83 46.85 7.96
CA GLN A 558 30.99 46.85 8.84
C GLN A 558 30.90 47.97 9.90
N LEU A 559 29.71 48.23 10.42
CA LEU A 559 29.46 49.28 11.42
C LEU A 559 30.37 49.15 12.66
N GLU A 560 30.68 47.91 13.04
CA GLU A 560 31.55 47.55 14.16
C GLU A 560 33.03 47.91 13.92
N SER A 561 33.43 48.17 12.66
CA SER A 561 34.76 48.73 12.34
C SER A 561 34.86 50.24 12.59
N TYR A 562 33.72 50.91 12.80
CA TYR A 562 33.64 52.34 13.11
C TYR A 562 33.33 52.63 14.59
N GLY A 563 33.17 51.59 15.42
CA GLY A 563 32.95 51.72 16.87
C GLY A 563 34.23 52.09 17.63
N VAL A 564 34.11 52.83 18.73
CA VAL A 564 35.23 53.11 19.65
C VAL A 564 35.56 51.84 20.43
N ALA A 565 36.83 51.41 20.42
CA ALA A 565 37.26 50.14 21.01
C ALA A 565 36.87 50.03 22.50
N THR A 566 36.06 49.03 22.84
CA THR A 566 35.57 48.76 24.20
C THR A 566 36.24 47.53 24.81
N GLY A 567 37.57 47.42 24.75
CA GLY A 567 38.39 46.54 25.59
C GLY A 567 38.10 45.02 25.58
N ALA A 568 37.21 44.51 24.72
CA ALA A 568 36.88 43.09 24.59
C ALA A 568 37.46 42.52 23.28
N GLU A 569 38.79 42.41 23.22
CA GLU A 569 39.57 42.23 21.98
C GLU A 569 39.19 40.97 21.18
N ASP A 570 39.04 39.80 21.81
CA ASP A 570 38.85 38.52 21.09
C ASP A 570 37.49 38.35 20.39
N SER A 571 36.41 38.92 20.93
CA SER A 571 35.07 38.78 20.34
C SER A 571 34.83 39.80 19.23
N GLU A 572 35.35 41.02 19.41
CA GLU A 572 35.24 42.10 18.44
C GLU A 572 36.06 41.80 17.17
N GLU A 573 37.24 41.19 17.31
CA GLU A 573 38.09 40.84 16.17
C GLU A 573 37.48 39.78 15.25
N ARG A 574 36.83 38.76 15.83
CA ARG A 574 36.10 37.73 15.06
C ARG A 574 34.92 38.32 14.29
N VAL A 575 34.20 39.28 14.89
CA VAL A 575 33.08 39.97 14.23
C VAL A 575 33.60 40.85 13.09
N ARG A 576 34.68 41.61 13.29
CA ARG A 576 35.32 42.42 12.24
C ARG A 576 35.82 41.54 11.08
N GLN A 577 36.45 40.40 11.35
CA GLN A 577 36.91 39.48 10.30
C GLN A 577 35.74 38.90 9.50
N ARG A 578 34.65 38.51 10.18
CA ARG A 578 33.43 38.04 9.52
C ARG A 578 32.81 39.11 8.61
N ASN A 579 32.77 40.35 9.09
CA ASN A 579 32.23 41.47 8.33
C ASN A 579 33.11 41.83 7.12
N ALA A 580 34.44 41.79 7.28
CA ALA A 580 35.39 41.97 6.17
C ALA A 580 35.22 40.89 5.09
N ASN A 581 35.05 39.62 5.48
CA ASN A 581 34.74 38.54 4.55
C ASN A 581 33.41 38.77 3.82
N PHE A 582 32.38 39.23 4.54
CA PHE A 582 31.09 39.56 3.96
C PHE A 582 31.17 40.72 2.95
N VAL A 583 31.92 41.79 3.27
CA VAL A 583 32.21 42.89 2.34
C VAL A 583 32.94 42.38 1.09
N GLY A 584 33.89 41.46 1.23
CA GLY A 584 34.56 40.82 0.09
C GLY A 584 33.61 40.05 -0.83
N ILE A 585 32.64 39.33 -0.24
CA ILE A 585 31.58 38.65 -1.00
C ILE A 585 30.69 39.66 -1.73
N MET A 586 30.29 40.75 -1.07
CA MET A 586 29.46 41.80 -1.68
C MET A 586 30.17 42.49 -2.86
N LYS A 587 31.47 42.78 -2.74
CA LYS A 587 32.31 43.29 -3.84
C LYS A 587 32.34 42.33 -5.03
N THR A 588 32.51 41.04 -4.75
CA THR A 588 32.53 39.99 -5.78
C THR A 588 31.18 39.86 -6.49
N ILE A 589 30.07 39.93 -5.76
CA ILE A 589 28.71 39.89 -6.33
C ILE A 589 28.46 41.13 -7.19
N LEU A 590 28.89 42.31 -6.76
CA LEU A 590 28.75 43.55 -7.52
C LEU A 590 29.52 43.47 -8.85
N LEU A 591 30.76 42.98 -8.83
CA LEU A 591 31.57 42.77 -10.04
C LEU A 591 30.88 41.78 -11.01
N LYS A 592 30.39 40.65 -10.50
CA LYS A 592 29.63 39.66 -11.30
C LYS A 592 28.34 40.22 -11.90
N ARG A 593 27.67 41.14 -11.19
CA ARG A 593 26.48 41.82 -11.72
C ARG A 593 26.84 42.78 -12.85
N MET A 594 27.94 43.53 -12.71
CA MET A 594 28.45 44.40 -13.77
C MET A 594 28.87 43.60 -15.01
N GLU A 595 29.43 42.41 -14.84
CA GLU A 595 29.73 41.48 -15.93
C GLU A 595 28.47 41.02 -16.69
N SER A 596 27.35 40.85 -15.99
CA SER A 596 26.14 40.25 -16.55
C SER A 596 25.31 41.17 -17.48
N SER A 597 25.61 42.48 -17.57
CA SER A 597 24.90 43.39 -18.47
C SER A 597 25.73 44.63 -18.86
N VAL A 598 26.30 44.62 -20.06
CA VAL A 598 26.93 45.80 -20.69
C VAL A 598 25.91 46.93 -20.94
N VAL A 599 24.64 46.58 -21.20
CA VAL A 599 23.55 47.54 -21.46
C VAL A 599 23.25 48.41 -20.24
N ALA A 600 23.46 47.89 -19.02
CA ALA A 600 23.25 48.65 -17.78
C ALA A 600 24.25 49.79 -17.56
N LEU A 601 25.36 49.83 -18.31
CA LEU A 601 26.38 50.87 -18.23
C LEU A 601 26.23 51.95 -19.33
N GLN A 602 25.30 51.77 -20.27
CA GLN A 602 25.07 52.71 -21.39
C GLN A 602 23.99 53.77 -21.11
N SER A 603 23.27 53.64 -19.99
CA SER A 603 22.30 54.62 -19.47
C SER A 603 22.92 55.45 -18.35
#